data_AF-G4ZLV8-F1
#
_entry.id   AF-G4ZLV8-F1
#
_cell.length_a   1.000
_cell.length_b   1.000
_cell.length_c   1.000
_cell.angle_alpha   90.00
_cell.angle_beta   90.00
_cell.angle_gamma   90.00
#
_symmetry.space_group_name_H-M   'P 1'
#
loop_
_entity.id
_entity.type
_entity.pdbx_description
1 polymer ?
#
loop_
_entity_poly.entity_id
_entity_poly.type
_entity_poly.pdbx_seq_one_letter_code
_entity_poly.pdbx_strand_id
1 'polypeptide(L)'
;MSYAAATTTNNQAEYRGLLYAARTPEIRPLHVVGDSQHIVRQQHRRNPPKVEHLRVLYQRCRVAADICVVRSWIYHLREFNKTADWPANMAMDSRFSRQVVFDGNAHSETLWRPAAQLAAGDIQYWMDGRLSER
;
A
#
# COMPACT_ATOMS: atom_id res chain seq x y z
N MET A 1 -2.37 -16.46 -0.51
CA MET A 1 -3.66 -16.09 0.12
C MET A 1 -4.33 -15.04 -0.75
N SER A 2 -5.57 -15.25 -1.18
CA SER A 2 -6.28 -14.34 -2.10
C SER A 2 -6.89 -13.14 -1.35
N TYR A 3 -6.76 -11.95 -1.94
CA TYR A 3 -7.44 -10.73 -1.50
C TYR A 3 -8.95 -10.75 -1.81
N ALA A 4 -9.42 -11.75 -2.57
CA ALA A 4 -10.80 -11.87 -3.04
C ALA A 4 -11.71 -12.78 -2.19
N ALA A 5 -11.23 -13.26 -1.04
CA ALA A 5 -12.06 -14.05 -0.14
C ALA A 5 -13.11 -13.16 0.53
N ALA A 6 -14.39 -13.57 0.52
CA ALA A 6 -15.53 -12.81 1.05
C ALA A 6 -15.41 -12.39 2.53
N THR A 7 -14.52 -13.05 3.28
CA THR A 7 -14.23 -12.76 4.69
C THR A 7 -13.11 -11.73 4.90
N THR A 8 -12.45 -11.27 3.83
CA THR A 8 -11.38 -10.28 3.89
C THR A 8 -11.98 -8.89 3.86
N THR A 9 -12.00 -8.21 5.01
CA THR A 9 -12.45 -6.81 5.06
C THR A 9 -11.41 -5.90 4.39
N ASN A 10 -11.83 -4.73 3.88
CA ASN A 10 -10.92 -3.76 3.25
C ASN A 10 -9.68 -3.49 4.11
N ASN A 11 -9.86 -3.34 5.43
CA ASN A 11 -8.75 -3.15 6.36
C ASN A 11 -7.74 -4.32 6.35
N GLN A 12 -8.20 -5.57 6.24
CA GLN A 12 -7.30 -6.72 6.14
C GLN A 12 -6.50 -6.70 4.84
N ALA A 13 -7.14 -6.32 3.72
CA ALA A 13 -6.47 -6.21 2.42
C ALA A 13 -5.41 -5.10 2.45
N GLU A 14 -5.74 -3.94 3.00
CA GLU A 14 -4.83 -2.81 3.16
C GLU A 14 -3.64 -3.15 4.07
N TYR A 15 -3.88 -3.78 5.23
CA TYR A 15 -2.79 -4.23 6.11
C TYR A 15 -1.85 -5.23 5.41
N ARG A 16 -2.40 -6.15 4.61
CA ARG A 16 -1.60 -7.12 3.86
C ARG A 16 -0.79 -6.47 2.74
N GLY A 17 -1.37 -5.51 2.01
CA GLY A 17 -0.65 -4.73 1.01
C GLY A 17 0.52 -3.96 1.62
N LEU A 18 0.28 -3.27 2.74
CA LEU A 18 1.33 -2.59 3.51
C LEU A 18 2.43 -3.55 3.97
N LEU A 19 2.07 -4.72 4.51
CA LEU A 19 3.04 -5.72 4.96
C LEU A 19 3.91 -6.23 3.82
N TYR A 20 3.32 -6.44 2.65
CA TYR A 20 4.03 -6.89 1.46
C TYR A 20 5.06 -5.84 1.02
N ALA A 21 4.64 -4.59 0.86
CA ALA A 21 5.53 -3.49 0.49
C ALA A 21 6.68 -3.30 1.49
N ALA A 22 6.38 -3.38 2.80
CA ALA A 22 7.39 -3.26 3.86
C ALA A 22 8.32 -4.48 3.96
N ARG A 23 8.08 -5.57 3.25
CA ARG A 23 8.96 -6.74 3.22
C ARG A 23 9.87 -6.79 2.00
N THR A 24 9.69 -5.89 1.04
CA THR A 24 10.56 -5.80 -0.13
C THR A 24 11.94 -5.27 0.29
N PRO A 25 13.00 -6.07 0.18
CA PRO A 25 14.29 -5.79 0.81
C PRO A 25 15.04 -4.62 0.18
N GLU A 26 14.80 -4.30 -1.10
CA GLU A 26 15.57 -3.26 -1.81
C GLU A 26 15.13 -1.82 -1.49
N ILE A 27 14.03 -1.62 -0.76
CA ILE A 27 13.38 -0.31 -0.66
C ILE A 27 13.47 0.21 0.78
N ARG A 28 14.61 0.85 1.12
CA ARG A 28 14.84 1.47 2.44
C ARG A 28 15.76 2.71 2.32
N PRO A 29 15.51 3.80 3.05
CA PRO A 29 14.38 4.04 3.96
C PRO A 29 13.07 4.32 3.21
N LEU A 30 11.92 4.08 3.87
CA LEU A 30 10.60 4.20 3.24
C LEU A 30 9.82 5.44 3.67
N HIS A 31 9.03 5.96 2.74
CA HIS A 31 7.92 6.85 3.02
C HIS A 31 6.64 6.15 2.62
N VAL A 32 5.70 5.99 3.55
CA VAL A 32 4.43 5.30 3.28
C VAL A 32 3.35 6.33 2.97
N VAL A 33 2.68 6.13 1.85
CA VAL A 33 1.49 6.87 1.43
C VAL A 33 0.31 5.88 1.37
N GLY A 34 -0.86 6.29 1.84
CA GLY A 34 -2.08 5.52 1.66
C GLY A 34 -3.34 6.35 1.84
N ASP A 35 -4.45 5.82 1.34
CA ASP A 35 -5.78 6.43 1.38
C ASP A 35 -6.66 5.91 2.53
N SER A 36 -6.16 4.94 3.29
CA SER A 36 -6.77 4.52 4.54
C SER A 36 -6.28 5.38 5.71
N GLN A 37 -6.97 6.50 5.96
CA GLN A 37 -6.65 7.40 7.07
C GLN A 37 -6.55 6.64 8.41
N HIS A 38 -7.40 5.62 8.60
CA HIS A 38 -7.42 4.81 9.81
C HIS A 38 -6.12 4.01 10.00
N ILE A 39 -5.68 3.28 8.97
CA ILE A 39 -4.44 2.48 9.04
C ILE A 39 -3.22 3.38 9.12
N VAL A 40 -3.14 4.43 8.29
CA VAL A 40 -2.05 5.40 8.32
C VAL A 40 -1.91 5.99 9.73
N ARG A 41 -3.02 6.39 10.37
CA ARG A 41 -3.01 6.94 11.73
C ARG A 41 -2.63 5.90 12.78
N GLN A 42 -3.13 4.66 12.69
CA GLN A 42 -2.76 3.57 13.61
C GLN A 42 -1.27 3.28 13.56
N GLN A 43 -0.70 3.26 12.36
CA GLN A 43 0.73 3.06 12.17
C GLN A 43 1.54 4.25 12.68
N HIS A 44 1.17 5.47 12.29
CA HIS A 44 1.85 6.68 12.73
C HIS A 44 1.86 6.84 14.26
N ARG A 45 0.69 6.72 14.90
CA ARG A 45 0.53 6.93 16.36
C ARG A 45 0.91 5.70 17.19
N ARG A 46 1.34 4.62 16.56
CA ARG A 46 1.56 3.32 17.20
C ARG A 46 0.36 2.82 18.03
N ASN A 47 -0.85 3.07 17.53
CA ASN A 47 -2.09 2.68 18.20
C ASN A 47 -2.67 1.41 17.55
N PRO A 48 -2.63 0.25 18.22
CA PRO A 48 -3.17 -0.98 17.66
C PRO A 48 -4.70 -0.94 17.52
N PRO A 49 -5.27 -1.64 16.53
CA PRO A 49 -6.72 -1.83 16.44
C PRO A 49 -7.24 -2.66 17.63
N LYS A 50 -8.50 -2.42 18.01
CA LYS A 50 -9.17 -3.16 19.09
C LYS A 50 -9.48 -4.62 18.72
N VAL A 51 -9.65 -4.90 17.43
CA VAL A 51 -10.05 -6.21 16.93
C VAL A 51 -8.82 -7.13 16.83
N GLU A 52 -8.89 -8.29 17.46
CA GLU A 52 -7.72 -9.16 17.67
C GLU A 52 -7.03 -9.60 16.36
N HIS A 53 -7.80 -10.04 15.36
CA HIS A 53 -7.22 -10.50 14.10
C HIS A 53 -6.51 -9.37 13.32
N LEU A 54 -6.95 -8.12 13.50
CA LEU A 54 -6.27 -6.94 12.92
C LEU A 54 -5.04 -6.56 13.75
N ARG A 55 -5.04 -6.81 15.06
CA ARG A 55 -3.91 -6.52 15.96
C ARG A 55 -2.67 -7.31 15.57
N VAL A 56 -2.85 -8.57 15.19
CA VAL A 56 -1.76 -9.43 14.67
C VAL A 56 -1.17 -8.86 13.37
N LEU A 57 -2.02 -8.44 12.43
CA LEU A 57 -1.55 -7.85 11.17
C LEU A 57 -0.85 -6.51 11.41
N TYR A 58 -1.43 -5.67 12.25
CA TYR A 58 -0.85 -4.41 12.68
C TYR A 58 0.56 -4.58 13.25
N GLN A 59 0.76 -5.52 14.17
CA GLN A 59 2.06 -5.80 14.78
C GLN A 59 3.10 -6.24 13.73
N ARG A 60 2.71 -7.10 12.79
CA ARG A 60 3.60 -7.53 11.69
C ARG A 60 4.02 -6.34 10.83
N CYS A 61 3.09 -5.45 10.49
CA CYS A 61 3.39 -4.24 9.74
C CYS A 61 4.27 -3.29 10.55
N ARG A 62 4.10 -3.19 11.88
CA ARG A 62 4.97 -2.38 12.74
C ARG A 62 6.40 -2.86 12.72
N VAL A 63 6.61 -4.16 12.93
CA VAL A 63 7.95 -4.75 12.89
C VAL A 63 8.60 -4.52 11.52
N ALA A 64 7.86 -4.76 10.43
CA ALA A 64 8.37 -4.51 9.08
C ALA A 64 8.69 -3.02 8.84
N ALA A 65 7.83 -2.10 9.30
CA ALA A 65 8.06 -0.66 9.19
C ALA A 65 9.29 -0.18 9.99
N ASP A 66 9.50 -0.75 11.17
CA ASP A 66 10.67 -0.45 12.01
C ASP A 66 11.96 -0.98 11.33
N ILE A 67 11.93 -2.19 10.75
CA ILE A 67 13.05 -2.76 9.97
C ILE A 67 13.36 -1.91 8.72
N CYS A 68 12.33 -1.44 8.02
CA CYS A 68 12.49 -0.63 6.81
C CYS A 68 12.76 0.85 7.07
N VAL A 69 12.86 1.25 8.34
CA VAL A 69 13.14 2.62 8.77
C VAL A 69 12.14 3.59 8.11
N VAL A 70 10.84 3.31 8.26
CA VAL A 70 9.78 4.18 7.72
C VAL A 70 9.90 5.58 8.33
N ARG A 71 10.10 6.59 7.48
CA ARG A 71 10.35 8.00 7.84
C ARG A 71 9.07 8.81 7.98
N SER A 72 8.04 8.50 7.19
CA SER A 72 6.76 9.20 7.25
C SER A 72 5.60 8.29 6.93
N TRP A 73 4.44 8.63 7.51
CA TRP A 73 3.14 8.04 7.22
C TRP A 73 2.24 9.17 6.75
N ILE A 74 1.85 9.16 5.48
CA ILE A 74 1.11 10.26 4.85
C ILE A 74 -0.23 9.73 4.37
N TYR A 75 -1.28 10.46 4.72
CA TYR A 75 -2.62 10.21 4.24
C TYR A 75 -2.88 11.09 3.01
N HIS A 76 -3.39 10.49 1.94
CA HIS A 76 -3.91 11.21 0.78
C HIS A 76 -5.30 10.68 0.41
N LEU A 77 -6.12 11.50 -0.25
CA LEU A 77 -7.42 11.07 -0.75
C LEU A 77 -7.23 9.99 -1.82
N ARG A 78 -8.20 9.06 -1.93
CA ARG A 78 -8.18 7.94 -2.88
C ARG A 78 -7.97 8.38 -4.34
N GLU A 79 -8.45 9.56 -4.70
CA GLU A 79 -8.27 10.12 -6.04
C GLU A 79 -6.80 10.42 -6.41
N PHE A 80 -5.92 10.48 -5.40
CA PHE A 80 -4.47 10.67 -5.51
C PHE A 80 -3.69 9.44 -5.02
N ASN A 81 -4.32 8.26 -4.98
CA ASN A 81 -3.69 6.98 -4.69
C ASN A 81 -4.07 5.92 -5.74
N LYS A 82 -4.33 6.36 -6.97
CA LYS A 82 -4.89 5.53 -8.05
C LYS A 82 -3.92 4.45 -8.50
N THR A 83 -2.61 4.69 -8.41
CA THR A 83 -1.57 3.69 -8.72
C THR A 83 -1.66 2.48 -7.79
N ALA A 84 -1.98 2.67 -6.51
CA ALA A 84 -2.18 1.58 -5.55
C ALA A 84 -3.59 1.00 -5.62
N ASP A 85 -4.60 1.83 -5.91
CA ASP A 85 -5.98 1.39 -6.05
C ASP A 85 -6.19 0.46 -7.26
N TRP A 86 -5.49 0.71 -8.36
CA TRP A 86 -5.59 -0.10 -9.57
C TRP A 86 -5.27 -1.59 -9.36
N PRO A 87 -4.11 -2.00 -8.79
CA PRO A 87 -3.84 -3.39 -8.45
C PRO A 87 -4.89 -4.01 -7.53
N ALA A 88 -5.38 -3.23 -6.56
CA ALA A 88 -6.36 -3.69 -5.59
C ALA A 88 -7.70 -4.01 -6.28
N ASN A 89 -8.21 -3.09 -7.10
CA ASN A 89 -9.43 -3.29 -7.89
C ASN A 89 -9.28 -4.45 -8.87
N MET A 90 -8.15 -4.53 -9.59
CA MET A 90 -7.89 -5.66 -10.50
C MET A 90 -7.92 -7.01 -9.76
N ALA A 91 -7.34 -7.10 -8.56
CA ALA A 91 -7.37 -8.33 -7.76
C ALA A 91 -8.78 -8.68 -7.26
N MET A 92 -9.59 -7.67 -6.89
CA MET A 92 -10.97 -7.86 -6.47
C MET A 92 -11.86 -8.33 -7.63
N ASP A 93 -11.78 -7.65 -8.78
CA ASP A 93 -12.62 -7.91 -9.95
C ASP A 93 -12.29 -9.27 -10.57
N SER A 94 -10.99 -9.58 -10.74
CA SER A 94 -10.57 -10.86 -11.31
C SER A 94 -10.69 -12.02 -10.33
N ARG A 95 -10.79 -11.74 -9.03
CA ARG A 95 -10.71 -12.71 -7.92
C ARG A 95 -9.41 -13.52 -7.86
N PHE A 96 -8.40 -13.15 -8.65
CA PHE A 96 -7.09 -13.79 -8.69
C PHE A 96 -6.03 -12.84 -8.13
N SER A 97 -5.16 -13.39 -7.27
CA SER A 97 -3.96 -12.66 -6.85
C SER A 97 -2.94 -12.71 -7.98
N ARG A 98 -2.44 -11.55 -8.38
CA ARG A 98 -1.38 -11.41 -9.39
C ARG A 98 -0.20 -10.69 -8.78
N GLN A 99 0.99 -11.21 -9.06
CA GLN A 99 2.26 -10.56 -8.78
C GLN A 99 3.06 -10.64 -10.06
N VAL A 100 3.73 -9.56 -10.41
CA VAL A 100 4.62 -9.53 -11.57
C VAL A 100 5.98 -9.11 -11.09
N VAL A 101 6.99 -9.87 -11.50
CA VAL A 101 8.37 -9.46 -11.42
C VAL A 101 8.64 -8.70 -12.71
N PHE A 102 9.02 -7.42 -12.59
CA PHE A 102 9.45 -6.66 -13.77
C PHE A 102 10.80 -7.23 -14.23
N ASP A 103 10.75 -8.03 -15.29
CA ASP A 103 11.91 -8.69 -15.92
C ASP A 103 12.29 -8.02 -17.25
N GLY A 104 11.61 -6.93 -17.63
CA GLY A 104 11.80 -6.24 -18.90
C GLY A 104 10.98 -6.80 -20.07
N ASN A 105 10.08 -7.77 -19.85
CA ASN A 105 9.23 -8.29 -20.91
C ASN A 105 8.01 -7.39 -21.21
N ALA A 106 7.67 -7.24 -22.50
CA ALA A 106 6.58 -6.40 -22.99
C ALA A 106 5.17 -6.80 -22.47
N HIS A 107 4.98 -8.08 -22.11
CA HIS A 107 3.68 -8.57 -21.60
C HIS A 107 3.38 -8.06 -20.17
N SER A 108 4.39 -8.05 -19.30
CA SER A 108 4.31 -7.43 -17.97
C SER A 108 4.05 -5.93 -18.07
N GLU A 109 4.66 -5.25 -19.04
CA GLU A 109 4.43 -3.82 -19.25
C GLU A 109 2.99 -3.51 -19.67
N THR A 110 2.36 -4.37 -20.48
CA THR A 110 1.01 -4.11 -20.99
C THR A 110 -0.05 -4.24 -19.89
N LEU A 111 0.09 -5.25 -19.03
CA LEU A 111 -0.83 -5.47 -17.90
C LEU A 111 -0.78 -4.33 -16.87
N TRP A 112 0.41 -3.79 -16.59
CA TRP A 112 0.60 -2.78 -15.54
C TRP A 112 0.69 -1.34 -16.06
N ARG A 113 0.62 -1.15 -17.39
CA ARG A 113 0.63 0.17 -18.03
C ARG A 113 -0.36 1.16 -17.39
N PRO A 114 -1.61 0.78 -17.05
CA PRO A 114 -2.53 1.73 -16.41
C PRO A 114 -2.02 2.24 -15.05
N ALA A 115 -1.51 1.35 -14.19
CA ALA A 115 -0.96 1.74 -12.88
C ALA A 115 0.30 2.62 -13.04
N ALA A 116 1.16 2.30 -14.01
CA ALA A 116 2.36 3.08 -14.30
C ALA A 116 2.04 4.48 -14.83
N GLN A 117 1.00 4.63 -15.66
CA GLN A 117 0.54 5.93 -16.17
C GLN A 117 -0.01 6.84 -15.06
N LEU A 118 -0.61 6.25 -14.01
CA LEU A 118 -1.15 6.98 -12.87
C LEU A 118 -0.05 7.45 -11.90
N ALA A 119 1.11 6.76 -11.89
CA ALA A 119 2.14 6.96 -10.88
C ALA A 119 2.75 8.35 -10.90
N ALA A 120 2.97 8.92 -12.09
CA ALA A 120 3.54 10.26 -12.20
C ALA A 120 2.65 11.33 -11.55
N GLY A 121 1.33 11.26 -11.77
CA GLY A 121 0.38 12.22 -11.20
C GLY A 121 0.23 12.07 -9.68
N ASP A 122 0.13 10.83 -9.21
CA ASP A 122 0.07 10.54 -7.77
C ASP A 122 1.36 11.02 -7.07
N ILE A 123 2.54 10.69 -7.60
CA ILE A 123 3.84 11.10 -7.03
C ILE A 123 3.97 12.63 -6.99
N GLN A 124 3.60 13.32 -8.08
CA GLN A 124 3.66 14.78 -8.12
C GLN A 124 2.81 15.39 -7.00
N TYR A 125 1.58 14.91 -6.86
CA TYR A 125 0.68 15.38 -5.80
C TYR A 125 1.24 15.11 -4.39
N TRP A 126 1.81 13.93 -4.16
CA TRP A 126 2.42 13.60 -2.86
C TRP A 126 3.59 14.52 -2.51
N MET A 127 4.38 14.88 -3.52
CA MET A 127 5.53 15.78 -3.35
C MET A 127 5.06 17.20 -3.05
N ASP A 128 4.05 17.70 -3.76
CA ASP A 128 3.48 19.03 -3.54
C ASP A 128 2.84 19.14 -2.15
N GLY A 129 2.06 18.13 -1.73
CA GLY A 129 1.44 18.08 -0.41
C GLY A 129 2.44 17.95 0.74
N ARG A 130 3.64 17.40 0.50
CA ARG A 130 4.71 17.34 1.51
C ARG A 130 5.48 18.67 1.64
N LEU A 131 5.54 19.46 0.58
CA LEU A 131 6.18 20.78 0.59
C LEU A 131 5.35 21.85 1.30
N SER A 132 4.03 21.69 1.38
CA SER A 132 3.12 22.62 2.08
C SER A 132 3.03 22.41 3.60
N GLU A 133 3.53 21.28 4.13
CA GLU A 133 3.58 20.98 5.57
C GLU A 133 4.94 21.32 6.23
N ARG A 134 5.86 21.98 5.51
CA ARG A 134 7.15 22.48 6.03
C ARG A 134 7.10 23.98 6.29
#